data_AF-A0A7J6AED1-F1
#
_entry.id   AF-A0A7J6AED1-F1
#
_cell.length_a   1.000
_cell.length_b   1.000
_cell.length_c   1.000
_cell.angle_alpha   90.00
_cell.angle_beta   90.00
_cell.angle_gamma   90.00
#
_symmetry.space_group_name_H-M   'P 1'
#
loop_
_entity.id
_entity.type
_entity.pdbx_description
1 polymer ?
#
loop_
_entity_poly.entity_id
_entity_poly.type
_entity_poly.pdbx_seq_one_letter_code
_entity_poly.pdbx_strand_id
1 'polypeptide(L)'
;MTRHSLRILLSVTLMRLCLLNHSILAADSTKPNAVTNLTVSNINTSSVSLTWNEPPGNRSYFTVNWTGGSVNNSSNTSNTSYTVTGLTAGVNYTFTVTAVAADGQTAGAPTQTSAF
;
A
#
# COMPACT_ATOMS: atom_id res chain seq x y z
N MET A 1 5.24 -31.39 62.14
CA MET A 1 6.61 -31.81 61.75
C MET A 1 7.02 -31.02 60.52
N THR A 2 8.08 -30.24 60.69
CA THR A 2 8.69 -29.31 59.74
C THR A 2 9.57 -30.03 58.70
N ARG A 3 9.65 -29.47 57.48
CA ARG A 3 10.88 -29.14 56.70
C ARG A 3 10.46 -28.64 55.31
N HIS A 4 10.50 -27.33 55.07
CA HIS A 4 11.59 -26.60 54.40
C HIS A 4 11.59 -26.82 52.87
N SER A 5 10.99 -25.93 52.08
CA SER A 5 11.50 -24.61 51.63
C SER A 5 12.66 -24.73 50.62
N LEU A 6 12.35 -24.44 49.35
CA LEU A 6 13.27 -23.75 48.45
C LEU A 6 12.54 -22.53 47.88
N ARG A 7 13.04 -21.36 48.26
CA ARG A 7 12.71 -20.01 47.79
C ARG A 7 13.21 -19.86 46.33
N ILE A 8 12.69 -18.99 45.47
CA ILE A 8 13.00 -17.55 45.43
C ILE A 8 12.01 -16.82 44.50
N LEU A 9 11.51 -15.68 45.00
CA LEU A 9 10.67 -14.67 44.34
C LEU A 9 11.39 -13.96 43.18
N LEU A 10 10.65 -13.67 42.10
CA LEU A 10 10.73 -12.46 41.26
C LEU A 10 9.49 -12.47 40.36
N SER A 11 8.67 -11.45 40.13
CA SER A 11 8.40 -10.14 40.70
C SER A 11 7.07 -9.73 40.04
N VAL A 12 6.13 -9.15 40.80
CA VAL A 12 4.93 -8.54 40.24
C VAL A 12 5.36 -7.32 39.42
N THR A 13 5.04 -7.33 38.11
CA THR A 13 4.95 -6.21 37.13
C THR A 13 5.52 -6.64 35.78
N LEU A 14 4.67 -7.13 34.88
CA LEU A 14 4.88 -7.06 33.42
C LEU A 14 3.56 -7.26 32.64
N MET A 15 2.47 -6.68 33.16
CA MET A 15 1.41 -6.18 32.29
C MET A 15 2.06 -5.03 31.51
N ARG A 16 2.24 -5.20 30.18
CA ARG A 16 2.82 -4.26 29.18
C ARG A 16 4.28 -4.48 28.73
N LEU A 17 4.62 -5.66 28.18
CA LEU A 17 5.80 -5.76 27.28
C LEU A 17 5.75 -6.90 26.26
N CYS A 18 4.60 -7.18 25.63
CA CYS A 18 4.57 -7.93 24.36
C CYS A 18 4.47 -6.99 23.14
N LEU A 19 4.55 -5.67 23.36
CA LEU A 19 4.54 -4.62 22.32
C LEU A 19 5.93 -4.07 22.00
N LEU A 20 7.01 -4.73 22.41
CA LEU A 20 8.37 -4.34 22.03
C LEU A 20 9.08 -5.54 21.41
N ASN A 21 9.38 -5.40 20.11
CA ASN A 21 10.29 -6.22 19.30
C ASN A 21 9.76 -7.53 18.67
N HIS A 22 8.75 -7.45 17.81
CA HIS A 22 8.73 -8.32 16.62
C HIS A 22 9.19 -7.51 15.41
N SER A 23 10.50 -7.28 15.35
CA SER A 23 11.17 -6.78 14.15
C SER A 23 10.98 -7.78 13.01
N ILE A 24 10.24 -7.36 11.98
CA ILE A 24 10.50 -7.53 10.54
C ILE A 24 11.13 -8.87 10.13
N LEU A 25 10.36 -9.71 9.43
CA LEU A 25 10.76 -10.53 8.26
C LEU A 25 9.78 -11.70 8.05
N ALA A 26 8.74 -11.48 7.24
CA ALA A 26 8.09 -12.56 6.48
C ALA A 26 7.34 -11.94 5.30
N ALA A 27 8.05 -11.32 4.35
CA ALA A 27 7.50 -11.07 3.02
C ALA A 27 7.71 -12.33 2.17
N ASP A 28 7.14 -13.45 2.63
CA ASP A 28 6.92 -14.64 1.80
C ASP A 28 5.49 -14.58 1.23
N SER A 29 5.08 -13.36 0.86
CA SER A 29 3.82 -13.11 0.20
C SER A 29 4.09 -13.09 -1.29
N THR A 30 3.57 -14.09 -2.01
CA THR A 30 3.49 -14.08 -3.47
C THR A 30 2.70 -12.88 -3.99
N LYS A 31 1.86 -12.29 -3.14
CA LYS A 31 1.06 -11.10 -3.42
C LYS A 31 1.79 -9.81 -3.03
N PRO A 32 1.90 -8.83 -3.96
CA PRO A 32 2.42 -7.50 -3.65
C PRO A 32 1.61 -6.80 -2.56
N ASN A 33 2.25 -5.95 -1.77
CA ASN A 33 1.54 -5.05 -0.88
C ASN A 33 0.88 -3.89 -1.66
N ALA A 34 -0.01 -3.16 -0.99
CA ALA A 34 -0.53 -1.90 -1.50
C ALA A 34 0.59 -0.85 -1.63
N VAL A 35 0.50 -0.02 -2.66
CA VAL A 35 1.38 1.16 -2.76
C VAL A 35 1.10 2.12 -1.61
N THR A 36 2.09 2.91 -1.22
CA THR A 36 1.93 3.91 -0.15
C THR A 36 2.24 5.30 -0.68
N ASN A 37 1.78 6.34 0.03
CA ASN A 37 2.01 7.73 -0.37
C ASN A 37 1.58 8.03 -1.83
N LEU A 38 0.43 7.50 -2.25
CA LEU A 38 -0.17 7.85 -3.52
C LEU A 38 -0.59 9.33 -3.49
N THR A 39 0.12 10.16 -4.25
CA THR A 39 -0.08 11.60 -4.31
C THR A 39 -0.39 12.05 -5.72
N VAL A 40 -1.09 13.17 -5.79
CA VAL A 40 -1.49 13.83 -7.03
C VAL A 40 -0.73 15.15 -7.14
N SER A 41 -0.13 15.41 -8.29
CA SER A 41 0.58 16.66 -8.60
C SER A 41 0.35 17.09 -10.05
N ASN A 42 0.81 18.29 -10.40
CA ASN A 42 0.80 18.82 -11.76
C ASN A 42 -0.58 18.69 -12.43
N ILE A 43 -1.62 19.14 -11.72
CA ILE A 43 -3.02 19.08 -12.16
C ILE A 43 -3.25 20.18 -13.21
N ASN A 44 -3.63 19.76 -14.41
CA ASN A 44 -4.04 20.62 -15.51
C ASN A 44 -5.47 20.27 -15.93
N THR A 45 -6.04 21.03 -16.87
CA THR A 45 -7.41 20.83 -17.37
C THR A 45 -7.66 19.48 -18.06
N SER A 46 -6.61 18.78 -18.49
CA SER A 46 -6.70 17.51 -19.23
C SER A 46 -5.69 16.45 -18.79
N SER A 47 -4.91 16.71 -17.74
CA SER A 47 -3.88 15.78 -17.27
C SER A 47 -3.57 15.92 -15.79
N VAL A 48 -3.15 14.83 -15.18
CA VAL A 48 -2.77 14.74 -13.78
C VAL A 48 -1.55 13.83 -13.65
N SER A 49 -0.59 14.20 -12.79
CA SER A 49 0.55 13.33 -12.46
C SER A 49 0.31 12.62 -11.13
N LEU A 50 0.52 11.31 -11.12
CA LEU A 50 0.43 10.46 -9.95
C LEU A 50 1.83 9.97 -9.58
N THR A 51 2.14 9.98 -8.29
CA THR A 51 3.36 9.36 -7.76
C THR A 51 3.04 8.56 -6.51
N TRP A 52 3.77 7.47 -6.29
CA TRP A 52 3.61 6.63 -5.11
C TRP A 52 4.95 6.01 -4.73
N ASN A 53 5.02 5.42 -3.54
CA ASN A 53 6.17 4.66 -3.10
C ASN A 53 6.06 3.21 -3.54
N GLU A 54 7.22 2.62 -3.83
CA GLU A 54 7.37 1.19 -4.10
C GLU A 54 6.82 0.36 -2.92
N PRO A 55 5.88 -0.57 -3.16
CA PRO A 55 5.34 -1.42 -2.10
C PRO A 55 6.34 -2.52 -1.73
N PRO A 56 6.31 -3.01 -0.48
CA PRO A 56 6.96 -4.28 -0.12
C PRO A 56 6.39 -5.46 -0.92
N GLY A 57 7.21 -6.50 -1.11
CA GLY A 57 6.84 -7.72 -1.84
C GLY A 57 7.20 -7.68 -3.33
N ASN A 58 7.16 -8.85 -3.98
CA ASN A 58 7.54 -8.96 -5.38
C ASN A 58 6.40 -8.52 -6.30
N ARG A 59 6.60 -7.41 -7.02
CA ARG A 59 5.74 -6.94 -8.10
C ARG A 59 6.48 -6.94 -9.43
N SER A 60 5.73 -6.98 -10.54
CA SER A 60 6.23 -6.77 -11.90
C SER A 60 5.85 -5.40 -12.43
N TYR A 61 4.59 -5.01 -12.32
CA TYR A 61 4.08 -3.73 -12.82
C TYR A 61 2.96 -3.20 -11.93
N PHE A 62 2.51 -1.98 -12.20
CA PHE A 62 1.35 -1.36 -11.59
C PHE A 62 0.27 -1.18 -12.64
N THR A 63 -0.98 -1.41 -12.24
CA THR A 63 -2.16 -1.01 -13.00
C THR A 63 -2.73 0.25 -12.37
N VAL A 64 -2.82 1.31 -13.17
CA VAL A 64 -3.42 2.59 -12.81
C VAL A 64 -4.78 2.65 -13.49
N ASN A 65 -5.85 2.75 -12.72
CA ASN A 65 -7.21 2.93 -13.21
C ASN A 65 -7.70 4.34 -12.85
N TRP A 66 -8.45 4.99 -13.73
CA TRP A 66 -9.07 6.27 -13.41
C TRP A 66 -10.53 6.30 -13.88
N THR A 67 -11.39 6.74 -12.98
CA THR A 67 -12.84 6.80 -13.20
C THR A 67 -13.35 8.18 -12.85
N GLY A 68 -14.20 8.75 -13.69
CA GLY A 68 -14.75 10.09 -13.49
C GLY A 68 -15.66 10.50 -14.65
N GLY A 69 -16.85 11.02 -14.33
CA GLY A 69 -17.88 11.28 -15.34
C GLY A 69 -18.23 10.00 -16.10
N SER A 70 -18.08 10.01 -17.43
CA SER A 70 -18.27 8.83 -18.30
C SER A 70 -16.99 8.05 -18.58
N VAL A 71 -15.84 8.49 -18.06
CA VAL A 71 -14.53 7.85 -18.29
C VAL A 71 -14.31 6.74 -17.28
N ASN A 72 -13.90 5.57 -17.77
CA ASN A 72 -13.39 4.45 -16.99
C ASN A 72 -12.27 3.78 -17.78
N ASN A 73 -11.03 4.21 -17.53
CA ASN A 73 -9.86 3.78 -18.28
C ASN A 73 -8.78 3.23 -17.35
N SER A 74 -7.83 2.51 -17.93
CA SER A 74 -6.68 1.97 -17.22
C SER A 74 -5.42 1.94 -18.08
N SER A 75 -4.28 1.86 -17.41
CA SER A 75 -2.98 1.67 -18.04
C SER A 75 -2.00 0.98 -17.10
N ASN A 76 -0.98 0.33 -17.67
CA ASN A 76 0.06 -0.35 -16.92
C ASN A 76 1.38 0.42 -17.01
N THR A 77 2.14 0.44 -15.91
CA THR A 77 3.47 1.05 -15.83
C THR A 77 4.37 0.23 -14.91
N SER A 78 5.67 0.17 -15.21
CA SER A 78 6.68 -0.40 -14.31
C SER A 78 7.27 0.64 -13.34
N ASN A 79 6.99 1.93 -13.57
CA ASN A 79 7.48 3.04 -12.77
C ASN A 79 6.55 3.30 -11.58
N THR A 80 7.07 3.95 -10.55
CA THR A 80 6.31 4.42 -9.38
C THR A 80 5.62 5.78 -9.61
N SER A 81 5.41 6.12 -10.89
CA SER A 81 4.74 7.32 -11.33
C SER A 81 4.02 7.08 -12.65
N TYR A 82 2.96 7.87 -12.88
CA TYR A 82 2.19 7.84 -14.11
C TYR A 82 1.50 9.18 -14.36
N THR A 83 1.55 9.67 -15.59
CA THR A 83 0.80 10.86 -16.01
C THR A 83 -0.45 10.41 -16.76
N VAL A 84 -1.61 10.66 -16.15
CA VAL A 84 -2.91 10.45 -16.78
C VAL A 84 -3.19 11.64 -17.70
N THR A 85 -3.62 11.39 -18.93
CA THR A 85 -3.95 12.40 -19.93
C THR A 85 -5.34 12.14 -20.52
N GLY A 86 -5.90 13.12 -21.23
CA GLY A 86 -7.23 13.01 -21.83
C GLY A 86 -8.37 13.15 -20.82
N LEU A 87 -8.13 13.85 -19.72
CA LEU A 87 -9.15 14.16 -18.73
C LEU A 87 -10.07 15.29 -19.19
N THR A 88 -11.30 15.31 -18.69
CA THR A 88 -12.27 16.40 -18.91
C THR A 88 -12.23 17.36 -17.74
N ALA A 89 -12.05 18.66 -18.01
CA ALA A 89 -11.99 19.69 -16.98
C ALA A 89 -13.29 19.76 -16.15
N GLY A 90 -13.15 19.96 -14.84
CA GLY A 90 -14.27 20.10 -13.91
C GLY A 90 -14.93 18.78 -13.50
N VAL A 91 -14.32 17.64 -13.85
CA VAL A 91 -14.77 16.31 -13.45
C VAL A 91 -13.85 15.79 -12.34
N ASN A 92 -14.43 15.38 -11.21
CA ASN A 92 -13.67 14.69 -10.18
C ASN A 92 -13.32 13.27 -10.62
N TYR A 93 -12.03 12.98 -10.74
CA TYR A 93 -11.52 11.66 -11.07
C TYR A 93 -11.05 10.93 -9.82
N THR A 94 -11.35 9.64 -9.74
CA THR A 94 -10.80 8.71 -8.76
C THR A 94 -9.74 7.85 -9.43
N PHE A 95 -8.51 7.96 -8.96
CA PHE A 95 -7.35 7.22 -9.43
C PHE A 95 -7.07 6.06 -8.48
N THR A 96 -6.93 4.86 -9.03
CA THR A 96 -6.67 3.62 -8.30
C THR A 96 -5.38 2.99 -8.80
N VAL A 97 -4.41 2.78 -7.93
CA VAL A 97 -3.14 2.11 -8.26
C VAL A 97 -3.09 0.76 -7.55
N THR A 98 -2.77 -0.29 -8.33
CA THR A 98 -2.62 -1.65 -7.83
C THR A 98 -1.31 -2.24 -8.32
N ALA A 99 -0.49 -2.79 -7.42
CA ALA A 99 0.71 -3.54 -7.78
C ALA A 99 0.34 -4.97 -8.21
N VAL A 100 0.95 -5.47 -9.29
CA VAL A 100 0.67 -6.79 -9.87
C VAL A 100 1.97 -7.59 -9.96
N ALA A 101 1.94 -8.85 -9.56
CA ALA A 101 3.07 -9.77 -9.62
C ALA A 101 3.40 -10.21 -11.06
N ALA A 102 4.51 -10.93 -11.22
CA ALA A 102 4.99 -11.39 -12.52
C ALA A 102 4.08 -12.41 -13.21
N ASP A 103 3.20 -13.08 -12.46
CA ASP A 103 2.19 -13.98 -13.01
C ASP A 103 1.03 -13.23 -13.70
N GLY A 104 0.96 -11.90 -13.56
CA GLY A 104 -0.08 -11.05 -14.13
C GLY A 104 -1.47 -11.19 -13.48
N GLN A 105 -1.63 -12.14 -12.55
CA GLN A 105 -2.91 -12.46 -11.91
C GLN A 105 -2.93 -12.08 -10.44
N THR A 106 -1.80 -12.20 -9.76
CA THR A 106 -1.70 -11.90 -8.34
C THR A 106 -1.52 -10.39 -8.16
N ALA A 107 -2.59 -9.73 -7.70
CA ALA A 107 -2.62 -8.29 -7.47
C ALA A 107 -2.65 -7.96 -5.97
N GLY A 108 -1.94 -6.89 -5.59
CA GLY A 108 -1.96 -6.28 -4.27
C GLY A 108 -3.31 -5.65 -3.92
N ALA A 109 -3.40 -5.04 -2.73
CA ALA A 109 -4.57 -4.23 -2.40
C ALA A 109 -4.53 -2.88 -3.15
N PRO A 110 -5.67 -2.38 -3.65
CA PRO A 110 -5.72 -1.11 -4.37
C PRO A 110 -5.51 0.07 -3.42
N THR A 111 -4.84 1.12 -3.90
CA THR A 111 -4.73 2.42 -3.22
C THR A 111 -5.37 3.48 -4.08
N GLN A 112 -6.17 4.36 -3.47
CA GLN A 112 -6.99 5.33 -4.19
C GLN A 112 -6.71 6.76 -3.75
N THR A 113 -6.88 7.69 -4.69
CA THR A 113 -6.91 9.12 -4.45
C THR A 113 -7.85 9.79 -5.45
N SER A 114 -8.35 10.98 -5.15
CA SER A 114 -9.25 11.71 -6.04
C SER A 114 -8.77 13.14 -6.24
N ALA A 115 -8.98 13.68 -7.45
CA ALA A 115 -8.68 15.06 -7.79
C ALA A 115 -9.62 15.59 -8.88
N PHE A 116 -9.85 16.91 -8.84
CA PHE A 116 -10.69 17.67 -9.77
C PHE A 116 -9.90 18.22 -10.96
#